data_AF-A0A2G8RW38-F1
#
_entry.id   AF-A0A2G8RW38-F1
#
_cell.length_a   1.000
_cell.length_b   1.000
_cell.length_c   1.000
_cell.angle_alpha   90.00
_cell.angle_beta   90.00
_cell.angle_gamma   90.00
#
_symmetry.space_group_name_H-M   'P 1'
#
loop_
_entity.id
_entity.type
_entity.pdbx_description
1 polymer ?
#
loop_
_entity_poly.entity_id
_entity_poly.type
_entity_poly.pdbx_seq_one_letter_code
_entity_poly.pdbx_strand_id
1 'polypeptide(L)'
;MAFPVDVFHAVKKHGADDGYCQEHCNPAGFPELVDDQKAWIFNSSVCEQINVWFGKFLPVVREMSEVHFNFFLDEMIAIHNALKVSTLHSTGCRPRLIPVEELMSPVSG
;
A
#
# COMPACT_ATOMS: atom_id res chain seq x y z
N MET A 1 9.30 -17.41 -1.09
CA MET A 1 8.13 -16.51 -1.04
C MET A 1 8.63 -15.14 -1.43
N ALA A 2 8.12 -14.58 -2.52
CA ALA A 2 8.56 -13.31 -3.05
C ALA A 2 7.54 -12.24 -2.60
N PHE A 3 8.02 -11.11 -2.08
CA PHE A 3 7.17 -10.03 -1.57
C PHE A 3 7.54 -8.77 -2.37
N PRO A 4 6.75 -8.41 -3.40
CA PRO A 4 6.98 -7.20 -4.19
C PRO A 4 7.05 -5.92 -3.34
N VAL A 5 6.51 -6.00 -2.11
CA VAL A 5 6.47 -4.93 -1.13
C VAL A 5 6.77 -5.53 0.23
N ASP A 6 8.04 -5.51 0.63
CA ASP A 6 8.45 -5.89 1.97
C ASP A 6 8.57 -4.65 2.87
N VAL A 7 7.99 -4.73 4.06
CA VAL A 7 8.00 -3.66 5.08
C VAL A 7 9.42 -3.28 5.51
N PHE A 8 10.36 -4.24 5.44
CA PHE A 8 11.77 -3.99 5.75
C PHE A 8 12.52 -3.21 4.65
N HIS A 9 11.93 -3.07 3.46
CA HIS A 9 12.52 -2.38 2.30
C HIS A 9 12.18 -0.88 2.21
N ALA A 10 11.27 -0.34 3.03
CA ALA A 10 11.00 1.11 3.04
C ALA A 10 12.22 1.97 3.46
N VAL A 11 13.25 1.35 4.04
CA VAL A 11 14.47 2.02 4.54
C VAL A 11 15.63 1.94 3.54
N LYS A 12 15.69 0.91 2.69
CA LYS A 12 16.73 0.74 1.66
C LYS A 12 16.10 0.84 0.27
N LYS A 13 16.41 1.93 -0.43
CA LYS A 13 15.93 2.17 -1.80
C LYS A 13 16.31 1.01 -2.71
N HIS A 14 15.42 0.71 -3.67
CA HIS A 14 15.62 -0.20 -4.82
C HIS A 14 16.81 0.25 -5.69
N GLY A 15 18.03 0.02 -5.20
CA GLY A 15 19.24 0.17 -5.99
C GLY A 15 19.30 -0.95 -7.02
N ALA A 16 19.76 -0.63 -8.24
CA ALA A 16 20.00 -1.64 -9.26
C ALA A 16 21.12 -2.63 -8.84
N ASP A 17 21.89 -2.26 -7.83
CA ASP A 17 22.95 -3.02 -7.18
C ASP A 17 22.48 -3.93 -6.03
N ASP A 18 21.22 -3.82 -5.58
CA ASP A 18 20.66 -4.71 -4.57
C ASP A 18 20.15 -6.01 -5.22
N GLY A 19 21.05 -6.97 -5.39
CA GLY A 19 20.76 -8.25 -6.04
C GLY A 19 19.64 -9.06 -5.37
N TYR A 20 19.51 -8.98 -4.04
CA TYR A 20 18.46 -9.68 -3.29
C TYR A 20 17.08 -9.07 -3.59
N CYS A 21 17.01 -7.73 -3.61
CA CYS A 21 15.80 -7.01 -3.95
C CYS A 21 15.39 -7.25 -5.41
N GLN A 22 16.35 -7.23 -6.34
CA GLN A 22 16.09 -7.52 -7.75
C GLN A 22 15.55 -8.94 -7.98
N GLU A 23 16.04 -9.92 -7.22
CA GLU A 23 15.63 -11.33 -7.36
C GLU A 23 14.27 -11.64 -6.71
N HIS A 24 13.91 -10.96 -5.62
CA HIS A 24 12.77 -11.38 -4.79
C HIS A 24 11.67 -10.33 -4.60
N CYS A 25 11.95 -9.06 -4.91
CA CYS A 25 11.06 -7.94 -4.60
C CYS A 25 10.78 -7.05 -5.83
N ASN A 26 11.45 -7.25 -6.97
CA ASN A 26 11.21 -6.46 -8.17
C ASN A 26 9.80 -6.72 -8.73
N PRO A 27 8.89 -5.71 -8.74
CA PRO A 27 7.53 -5.88 -9.25
C PRO A 27 7.48 -6.31 -10.72
N ALA A 28 8.53 -6.03 -11.51
CA ALA A 28 8.64 -6.47 -12.90
C ALA A 28 8.77 -7.99 -13.05
N GLY A 29 9.09 -8.72 -11.98
CA GLY A 29 9.12 -10.17 -11.94
C GLY A 29 7.74 -10.84 -11.79
N PHE A 30 6.66 -10.05 -11.64
CA PHE A 30 5.31 -10.54 -11.34
C PHE A 30 4.34 -10.12 -12.45
N PRO A 31 4.11 -10.97 -13.46
CA PRO A 31 3.24 -10.67 -14.60
C PRO A 31 1.81 -10.31 -14.19
N GLU A 32 1.32 -10.80 -13.05
CA GLU A 32 -0.01 -10.52 -12.50
C GLU A 32 -0.19 -9.08 -12.02
N LEU A 33 0.90 -8.31 -11.89
CA LEU A 33 0.86 -6.89 -11.49
C LEU A 33 0.68 -5.94 -12.68
N VAL A 34 0.54 -6.51 -13.87
CA VAL A 34 0.41 -5.80 -15.14
C VAL A 34 -0.81 -6.35 -15.88
N ASP A 35 -1.60 -5.48 -16.50
CA ASP A 35 -2.74 -5.91 -17.31
C ASP A 35 -2.32 -6.45 -18.69
N ASP A 36 -3.29 -6.92 -19.47
CA ASP A 36 -3.09 -7.44 -20.84
C ASP A 36 -2.46 -6.40 -21.79
N GLN A 37 -2.60 -5.10 -21.48
CA GLN A 37 -2.06 -3.98 -22.23
C GLN A 37 -0.66 -3.56 -21.74
N LYS A 38 -0.08 -4.30 -20.79
CA LYS A 38 1.20 -4.01 -20.13
C LYS A 38 1.19 -2.71 -19.32
N ALA A 39 0.02 -2.24 -18.87
CA ALA A 39 -0.10 -1.17 -17.91
C ALA A 39 -0.06 -1.70 -16.47
N TRP A 40 0.63 -0.96 -15.60
CA TRP A 40 0.73 -1.29 -14.18
C TRP A 40 -0.61 -1.11 -13.49
N ILE A 41 -1.15 -2.21 -12.95
CA ILE A 41 -2.34 -2.18 -12.07
C ILE A 41 -1.96 -2.18 -10.59
N PHE A 42 -0.68 -2.35 -10.30
CA PHE A 42 -0.11 -2.36 -8.96
C PHE A 42 0.66 -1.07 -8.65
N ASN A 43 0.34 -0.43 -7.53
CA ASN A 43 1.06 0.74 -7.04
C ASN A 43 1.94 0.37 -5.84
N SER A 44 3.16 -0.06 -6.12
CA SER A 44 4.13 -0.48 -5.10
C SER A 44 4.40 0.62 -4.07
N SER A 45 4.45 1.88 -4.46
CA SER A 45 4.72 3.00 -3.55
C SER A 45 3.59 3.23 -2.53
N VAL A 46 2.33 3.08 -2.93
CA VAL A 46 1.18 3.15 -2.01
C VAL A 46 1.21 1.95 -1.06
N CYS A 47 1.48 0.75 -1.58
CA CYS A 47 1.61 -0.46 -0.77
C CYS A 47 2.75 -0.35 0.25
N GLU A 48 3.91 0.19 -0.12
CA GLU A 48 5.05 0.42 0.78
C GLU A 48 4.66 1.35 1.94
N GLN A 49 3.99 2.47 1.66
CA GLN A 49 3.55 3.41 2.68
C GLN A 49 2.52 2.80 3.65
N ILE A 50 1.57 2.02 3.13
CA ILE A 50 0.58 1.31 3.94
C ILE A 50 1.27 0.26 4.80
N ASN A 51 2.21 -0.50 4.24
CA ASN A 51 2.99 -1.51 4.96
C ASN A 51 3.84 -0.89 6.07
N VAL A 52 4.42 0.31 5.89
CA VAL A 52 5.13 1.03 6.95
C VAL A 52 4.20 1.38 8.11
N TRP A 53 2.97 1.82 7.82
CA TRP A 53 1.98 2.07 8.87
C TRP A 53 1.54 0.77 9.55
N PHE A 54 1.21 -0.26 8.76
CA PHE A 54 0.73 -1.54 9.24
C PHE A 54 1.80 -2.34 9.99
N GLY A 55 3.08 -2.13 9.66
CA GLY A 55 4.25 -2.74 10.28
C GLY A 55 4.27 -2.59 11.81
N LYS A 56 3.67 -1.51 12.32
CA LYS A 56 3.55 -1.22 13.76
C LYS A 56 2.63 -2.19 14.50
N PHE A 57 1.74 -2.88 13.78
CA PHE A 57 0.78 -3.83 14.33
C PHE A 57 1.18 -5.28 14.14
N LEU A 58 2.26 -5.57 13.39
CA LEU A 58 2.75 -6.92 13.12
C LEU A 58 2.85 -7.81 14.38
N PRO A 59 3.35 -7.34 15.54
CA PRO A 59 3.40 -8.18 16.75
C PRO A 59 2.04 -8.66 17.25
N VAL A 60 0.98 -7.88 17.01
CA VAL A 60 -0.38 -8.16 17.50
C VAL A 60 -1.16 -9.03 16.51
N VAL A 61 -0.96 -8.81 15.20
CA VAL A 61 -1.74 -9.49 14.15
C VAL A 61 -1.18 -10.86 13.77
N ARG A 62 0.06 -11.19 14.17
CA ARG A 62 0.74 -12.46 13.82
C ARG A 62 0.00 -13.72 14.27
N GLU A 63 -0.66 -13.67 15.41
CA GLU A 63 -1.37 -14.82 16.00
C GLU A 63 -2.89 -14.75 15.77
N MET A 64 -3.36 -13.80 14.95
CA MET A 64 -4.78 -13.67 14.64
C MET A 64 -5.21 -14.74 13.64
N SER A 65 -6.40 -15.30 13.84
CA SER A 65 -7.07 -16.03 12.76
C SER A 65 -7.45 -15.06 11.63
N GLU A 66 -7.67 -15.58 10.43
CA GLU A 66 -8.05 -14.79 9.25
C GLU A 66 -9.23 -13.84 9.52
N VAL A 67 -10.27 -14.32 10.21
CA VAL A 67 -11.44 -13.51 10.56
C VAL A 67 -11.07 -12.31 11.45
N HIS A 68 -10.26 -12.54 12.48
CA HIS A 68 -9.82 -11.46 13.37
C HIS A 68 -8.85 -10.52 12.67
N PHE A 69 -7.98 -11.05 11.81
CA PHE A 69 -7.06 -10.26 11.01
C PHE A 69 -7.81 -9.31 10.08
N ASN A 70 -8.79 -9.81 9.32
CA ASN A 70 -9.59 -9.01 8.38
C ASN A 70 -10.39 -7.94 9.12
N PHE A 71 -11.06 -8.31 10.23
CA PHE A 71 -11.76 -7.34 11.07
C PHE A 71 -10.82 -6.26 11.62
N PHE A 72 -9.66 -6.65 12.15
CA PHE A 72 -8.67 -5.71 12.66
C PHE A 72 -8.19 -4.75 11.57
N LEU A 73 -7.91 -5.27 10.37
CA LEU A 73 -7.43 -4.48 9.25
C LEU A 73 -8.48 -3.43 8.83
N ASP A 74 -9.73 -3.83 8.68
CA ASP A 74 -10.84 -2.94 8.30
C ASP A 74 -11.01 -1.80 9.32
N GLU A 75 -11.09 -2.14 10.61
CA GLU A 75 -11.28 -1.15 11.68
C GLU A 75 -10.09 -0.19 11.77
N MET A 76 -8.87 -0.70 11.71
CA MET A 76 -7.67 0.12 11.81
C MET A 76 -7.49 1.04 10.61
N ILE A 77 -7.88 0.61 9.40
CA ILE A 77 -7.90 1.46 8.20
C ILE A 77 -8.93 2.57 8.36
N ALA A 78 -10.15 2.24 8.81
CA ALA A 78 -11.21 3.22 9.05
C ALA A 78 -10.77 4.30 10.05
N ILE A 79 -10.19 3.89 11.18
CA ILE A 79 -9.64 4.78 12.21
C ILE A 79 -8.50 5.64 11.65
N HIS A 80 -7.56 5.04 10.91
CA HIS A 80 -6.44 5.76 10.32
C HIS A 80 -6.91 6.85 9.36
N ASN A 81 -7.88 6.53 8.50
CA ASN A 81 -8.44 7.47 7.54
C ASN A 81 -9.16 8.62 8.24
N ALA A 82 -9.96 8.33 9.28
CA ALA A 82 -10.64 9.37 10.07
C ALA A 82 -9.63 10.34 10.73
N LEU A 83 -8.58 9.80 11.35
CA LEU A 83 -7.50 10.60 11.95
C LEU A 83 -6.74 11.42 10.90
N LYS A 84 -6.49 10.85 9.72
CA LYS A 84 -5.81 11.54 8.62
C LYS A 84 -6.65 12.72 8.13
N VAL A 85 -7.94 12.51 7.89
CA VAL A 85 -8.87 13.56 7.47
C VAL A 85 -8.93 14.67 8.51
N SER A 86 -9.06 14.33 9.80
CA SER A 86 -9.04 15.31 10.89
C SER A 86 -7.76 16.13 10.94
N THR A 87 -6.60 15.48 10.79
CA THR A 87 -5.27 16.15 10.74
C THR A 87 -5.14 17.07 9.52
N LEU A 88 -5.64 16.65 8.37
CA LEU A 88 -5.62 17.47 7.16
C LEU A 88 -6.50 18.71 7.34
N HIS A 89 -7.69 18.57 7.93
CA HIS A 89 -8.53 19.72 8.26
C HIS A 89 -7.86 20.69 9.23
N SER A 90 -7.22 20.19 10.29
CA SER A 90 -6.55 21.05 11.28
C SER A 90 -5.33 21.78 10.72
N THR A 91 -4.72 21.24 9.66
CA THR A 91 -3.58 21.85 8.95
C THR A 91 -4.01 22.73 7.77
N GLY A 92 -5.30 23.00 7.61
CA GLY A 92 -5.85 23.86 6.56
C GLY A 92 -5.96 23.19 5.18
N CYS A 93 -5.67 21.89 5.08
CA CYS A 93 -5.91 21.11 3.88
C CYS A 93 -7.42 20.82 3.72
N ARG A 94 -7.85 20.58 2.49
CA ARG A 94 -9.25 20.27 2.15
C ARG A 94 -9.34 18.84 1.59
N PRO A 95 -9.24 17.80 2.43
CA PRO A 95 -9.46 16.43 1.97
C PRO A 95 -10.91 16.32 1.49
N ARG A 96 -11.11 15.71 0.32
CA ARG A 96 -12.44 15.38 -0.20
C ARG A 96 -12.51 13.89 -0.46
N LEU A 97 -13.68 13.31 -0.26
CA LEU A 97 -13.98 12.00 -0.79
C LEU A 97 -14.14 12.13 -2.30
N ILE A 98 -13.35 11.37 -3.05
CA ILE A 98 -13.45 11.27 -4.49
C ILE A 98 -14.34 10.06 -4.77
N PRO A 99 -15.51 10.22 -5.42
CA PRO A 99 -16.30 9.09 -5.88
C PRO A 99 -15.45 8.14 -6.72
N VAL A 100 -15.69 6.83 -6.61
CA VAL A 100 -14.89 5.82 -7.32
C VAL A 100 -14.96 6.06 -8.83
N GLU A 101 -16.11 6.51 -9.32
CA GLU A 101 -16.33 6.84 -10.73
C GLU A 101 -15.42 7.97 -11.21
N GLU A 102 -15.16 8.95 -10.34
CA GLU A 102 -14.25 10.06 -10.63
C GLU A 102 -12.79 9.59 -10.54
N LEU A 103 -12.45 8.74 -9.58
CA LEU A 103 -11.12 8.17 -9.43
C LEU A 103 -10.73 7.29 -10.63
N MET A 104 -11.70 6.55 -11.17
CA MET A 104 -11.55 5.64 -12.31
C MET A 104 -11.77 6.35 -13.66
N SER A 105 -12.06 7.66 -13.65
CA SER A 105 -12.21 8.41 -14.88
C SER A 105 -10.87 8.51 -15.62
N PRO A 106 -10.83 8.34 -16.96
CA PRO A 106 -9.61 8.54 -17.72
C PRO A 106 -9.11 9.96 -17.49
N VAL A 107 -7.83 10.11 -17.14
CA VAL A 107 -7.20 11.43 -17.01
C VAL A 107 -7.40 12.17 -18.34
N SER A 108 -8.22 13.22 -18.32
CA SER A 108 -8.37 14.12 -19.44
C SER A 108 -7.06 14.89 -19.53
N GLY A 109 -6.24 14.57 -20.54
CA GLY A 109 -5.00 15.28 -20.83
C GLY A 109 -5.24 16.73 -21.23
#